data_AF-A0A0M9GD72-F1
#
_entry.id   AF-A0A0M9GD72-F1
#
_cell.length_a   1.000
_cell.length_b   1.000
_cell.length_c   1.000
_cell.angle_alpha   90.00
_cell.angle_beta   90.00
_cell.angle_gamma   90.00
#
_symmetry.space_group_name_H-M   'P 1'
#
loop_
_entity.id
_entity.type
_entity.pdbx_description
1 polymer ?
#
loop_
_entity_poly.entity_id
_entity_poly.type
_entity_poly.pdbx_seq_one_letter_code
_entity_poly.pdbx_strand_id
1 'polypeptide(L)'
;MSVGSIISSAPRLVQNSESRAGHIPSVREPDRTQADDGPGGAGSAERASPPGQAGQSAFRALLSTPAAASALIQQEKIDVLIEPLKQANAVFAQISRPSPLQDARQAFEKHFPHAPRPVDLNHIHLKVHQLADTAQAEDKLVASPSVAELIVAHYSGRDIDDLHGRYPFAPGTLYYNPGNSYRRGEATAASDGKPLLPGFTSTQDILHFIRQLPSNQATDLARQQTQAFITPDKNGRTPHEVLGDIRKQQITLEARQQDNDSILGKASKALVAAIANHPSAADLARAYPDEHSRPRVHGLSVRASSGNHVFPPLTLPGPFVMEQPGSGDEGSLFVLCLPGWGLKEFGSRQELMASVAASPALSKFLPEEVQARLPDGTRHEFNALEPIPSDTRIFAHSVRQQLDKLERDTRYRLEQAGKRGVSLDEFDGIVGHSARDFRRSFEPPRFVSHPPAPRQPGVSALTAMPLRA
;
A
#
# COMPACT_ATOMS: atom_id res chain seq x y z
N MET A 1 -16.42 55.86 -30.76
CA MET A 1 -15.52 55.43 -31.84
C MET A 1 -14.76 54.19 -31.32
N SER A 2 -15.33 53.00 -31.57
CA SER A 2 -14.85 51.95 -32.52
C SER A 2 -13.59 51.24 -31.99
N VAL A 3 -13.67 50.07 -31.34
CA VAL A 3 -13.97 48.71 -31.85
C VAL A 3 -13.18 48.33 -33.09
N GLY A 4 -12.33 47.30 -32.95
CA GLY A 4 -11.60 46.62 -34.03
C GLY A 4 -11.13 45.23 -33.60
N SER A 5 -11.93 44.22 -33.93
CA SER A 5 -11.68 42.77 -33.79
C SER A 5 -10.73 42.23 -34.86
N ILE A 6 -9.88 41.23 -34.56
CA ILE A 6 -9.41 40.17 -35.50
C ILE A 6 -9.06 38.93 -34.65
N ILE A 7 -9.96 37.93 -34.51
CA ILE A 7 -10.10 36.66 -35.26
C ILE A 7 -9.06 35.58 -34.90
N SER A 8 -9.61 34.58 -34.22
CA SER A 8 -9.11 33.23 -34.00
C SER A 8 -9.24 32.38 -35.28
N SER A 9 -8.19 31.62 -35.61
CA SER A 9 -8.23 30.57 -36.64
C SER A 9 -7.67 29.29 -36.06
N ALA A 10 -8.56 28.36 -35.73
CA ALA A 10 -8.25 26.93 -35.61
C ALA A 10 -8.18 26.30 -37.03
N PRO A 11 -7.45 25.18 -37.19
CA PRO A 11 -7.81 24.18 -38.18
C PRO A 11 -8.47 22.97 -37.49
N ARG A 12 -9.67 22.62 -37.96
CA ARG A 12 -10.40 21.38 -37.66
C ARG A 12 -9.86 20.23 -38.52
N LEU A 13 -9.68 19.10 -37.86
CA LEU A 13 -9.89 17.69 -38.24
C LEU A 13 -9.64 17.25 -39.70
N VAL A 14 -8.79 16.21 -39.82
CA VAL A 14 -9.11 15.02 -40.62
C VAL A 14 -8.99 13.80 -39.71
N GLN A 15 -10.08 13.05 -39.63
CA GLN A 15 -10.17 11.73 -39.00
C GLN A 15 -9.35 10.73 -39.81
N ASN A 16 -8.61 9.84 -39.14
CA ASN A 16 -8.60 8.44 -39.51
C ASN A 16 -8.28 7.58 -38.29
N SER A 17 -9.24 6.69 -38.05
CA SER A 17 -9.29 5.61 -37.10
C SER A 17 -8.30 4.51 -37.45
N GLU A 18 -7.50 4.07 -36.48
CA GLU A 18 -7.12 2.66 -36.34
C GLU A 18 -6.77 2.36 -34.88
N SER A 19 -7.64 1.54 -34.29
CA SER A 19 -7.59 1.07 -32.91
C SER A 19 -6.47 0.04 -32.73
N ARG A 20 -5.58 0.26 -31.78
CA ARG A 20 -4.76 -0.82 -31.21
C ARG A 20 -4.71 -0.67 -29.69
N ALA A 21 -5.71 -1.27 -29.05
CA ALA A 21 -5.80 -1.38 -27.60
C ALA A 21 -4.66 -2.28 -27.09
N GLY A 22 -3.78 -1.70 -26.26
CA GLY A 22 -2.84 -2.45 -25.44
C GLY A 22 -3.58 -3.10 -24.27
N HIS A 23 -3.57 -4.43 -24.26
CA HIS A 23 -4.04 -5.28 -23.17
C HIS A 23 -3.17 -5.10 -21.91
N ILE A 24 -3.78 -4.81 -20.77
CA ILE A 24 -3.21 -5.05 -19.43
C ILE A 24 -4.14 -6.04 -18.73
N PRO A 25 -3.66 -7.20 -18.25
CA PRO A 25 -4.52 -8.29 -17.79
C PRO A 25 -5.16 -7.99 -16.41
N SER A 26 -6.47 -8.20 -16.36
CA SER A 26 -7.30 -8.20 -15.16
C SER A 26 -7.05 -9.48 -14.35
N VAL A 27 -6.81 -9.34 -13.04
CA VAL A 27 -6.69 -10.45 -12.10
C VAL A 27 -8.09 -10.96 -11.79
N ARG A 28 -8.37 -12.20 -12.23
CA ARG A 28 -9.63 -12.91 -12.08
C ARG A 28 -9.61 -13.71 -10.78
N GLU A 29 -10.47 -13.36 -9.82
CA GLU A 29 -10.82 -14.26 -8.70
C GLU A 29 -11.74 -15.38 -9.22
N PRO A 30 -11.62 -16.63 -8.73
CA PRO A 30 -12.50 -17.71 -9.14
C PRO A 30 -13.82 -17.70 -8.37
N ASP A 31 -14.91 -17.66 -9.14
CA ASP A 31 -16.29 -17.93 -8.73
C ASP A 31 -16.43 -19.30 -8.03
N ARG A 32 -17.18 -19.31 -6.93
CA ARG A 32 -17.82 -20.49 -6.36
C ARG A 32 -19.31 -20.44 -6.69
N THR A 33 -19.81 -21.41 -7.44
CA THR A 33 -21.24 -21.66 -7.60
C THR A 33 -21.65 -22.95 -6.87
N GLN A 34 -22.83 -22.86 -6.27
CA GLN A 34 -23.53 -23.81 -5.41
C GLN A 34 -23.93 -25.12 -6.10
N ALA A 35 -24.20 -26.15 -5.28
CA ALA A 35 -25.35 -27.02 -5.47
C ALA A 35 -25.93 -27.40 -4.09
N ASP A 36 -27.26 -27.31 -4.02
CA ASP A 36 -28.17 -27.56 -2.91
C ASP A 36 -28.54 -29.06 -2.83
N ASP A 37 -29.04 -29.51 -1.67
CA ASP A 37 -29.98 -30.64 -1.45
C ASP A 37 -29.81 -31.25 -0.04
N GLY A 38 -30.79 -30.98 0.85
CA GLY A 38 -31.21 -31.89 1.94
C GLY A 38 -32.48 -32.66 1.51
N PRO A 39 -33.20 -33.44 2.37
CA PRO A 39 -33.11 -33.51 3.84
C PRO A 39 -33.29 -34.93 4.47
N GLY A 40 -33.12 -35.03 5.81
CA GLY A 40 -33.87 -35.98 6.66
C GLY A 40 -33.07 -36.98 7.52
N GLY A 41 -33.43 -37.09 8.81
CA GLY A 41 -33.22 -38.31 9.61
C GLY A 41 -32.53 -38.15 10.97
N ALA A 42 -33.27 -38.38 12.05
CA ALA A 42 -32.88 -38.30 13.46
C ALA A 42 -32.02 -39.47 13.97
N GLY A 43 -31.33 -39.30 15.12
CA GLY A 43 -31.09 -40.40 16.05
C GLY A 43 -29.74 -40.49 16.76
N SER A 44 -29.78 -40.22 18.07
CA SER A 44 -29.07 -40.93 19.16
C SER A 44 -27.58 -40.69 19.46
N ALA A 45 -27.37 -40.35 20.73
CA ALA A 45 -26.12 -40.39 21.46
C ALA A 45 -25.82 -41.79 22.00
N GLU A 46 -24.54 -42.19 22.10
CA GLU A 46 -24.05 -43.00 23.22
C GLU A 46 -22.50 -43.02 23.32
N ARG A 47 -22.02 -43.03 24.57
CA ARG A 47 -20.62 -43.10 25.03
C ARG A 47 -19.99 -44.48 24.77
N ALA A 48 -18.69 -44.53 24.51
CA ALA A 48 -17.75 -45.48 25.13
C ALA A 48 -16.27 -45.08 24.85
N SER A 49 -15.45 -45.06 25.89
CA SER A 49 -13.97 -44.93 25.82
C SER A 49 -13.29 -46.33 25.75
N PRO A 50 -11.94 -46.41 25.74
CA PRO A 50 -11.07 -46.98 24.70
C PRO A 50 -10.72 -48.48 24.88
N PRO A 51 -9.96 -49.11 23.95
CA PRO A 51 -8.56 -49.39 24.26
C PRO A 51 -7.59 -49.39 23.04
N GLY A 52 -6.28 -49.34 23.31
CA GLY A 52 -5.31 -50.14 22.54
C GLY A 52 -4.33 -49.41 21.63
N GLN A 53 -3.08 -49.34 22.09
CA GLN A 53 -1.86 -49.00 21.35
C GLN A 53 -1.71 -49.80 20.04
N ALA A 54 -1.69 -49.10 18.90
CA ALA A 54 -0.96 -49.50 17.68
C ALA A 54 -0.97 -48.32 16.69
N GLY A 55 0.04 -47.45 16.74
CA GLY A 55 0.10 -46.31 15.82
C GLY A 55 1.31 -45.39 15.95
N GLN A 56 2.14 -45.56 16.97
CA GLN A 56 3.34 -44.71 17.16
C GLN A 56 4.56 -45.11 16.31
N SER A 57 4.44 -46.14 15.44
CA SER A 57 5.58 -46.62 14.64
C SER A 57 5.60 -46.14 13.18
N ALA A 58 4.56 -45.44 12.70
CA ALA A 58 4.52 -44.87 11.34
C ALA A 58 4.80 -43.35 11.31
N PHE A 59 4.54 -42.63 12.42
CA PHE A 59 4.80 -41.20 12.53
C PHE A 59 6.28 -40.87 12.76
N ARG A 60 7.04 -41.79 13.39
CA ARG A 60 8.49 -41.63 13.62
C ARG A 60 9.35 -41.98 12.41
N ALA A 61 8.82 -42.75 11.45
CA ALA A 61 9.54 -43.13 10.22
C ALA A 61 9.50 -42.05 9.12
N LEU A 62 8.57 -41.09 9.21
CA LEU A 62 8.51 -39.92 8.34
C LEU A 62 9.51 -38.81 8.72
N LEU A 63 10.13 -38.89 9.89
CA LEU A 63 11.15 -37.95 10.36
C LEU A 63 12.57 -38.24 9.83
N SER A 64 12.73 -39.28 9.00
CA SER A 64 14.03 -39.68 8.44
C SER A 64 14.22 -39.26 6.98
N THR A 65 13.55 -38.19 6.53
CA THR A 65 13.83 -37.57 5.22
C THR A 65 14.17 -36.09 5.40
N PRO A 66 15.16 -35.55 4.64
CA PRO A 66 15.62 -34.17 4.77
C PRO A 66 14.53 -33.11 4.49
N ALA A 67 13.41 -33.50 3.86
CA ALA A 67 12.26 -32.63 3.60
C ALA A 67 11.37 -32.39 4.83
N ALA A 68 11.17 -33.39 5.71
CA ALA A 68 10.36 -33.23 6.93
C ALA A 68 11.09 -32.42 8.01
N ALA A 69 12.42 -32.57 8.09
CA ALA A 69 13.27 -31.70 8.90
C ALA A 69 13.21 -30.26 8.39
N SER A 70 13.23 -30.04 7.07
CA SER A 70 13.09 -28.70 6.48
C SER A 70 11.73 -28.05 6.78
N ALA A 71 10.64 -28.81 6.81
CA ALA A 71 9.30 -28.31 7.13
C ALA A 71 9.12 -27.98 8.63
N LEU A 72 9.62 -28.83 9.54
CA LEU A 72 9.61 -28.57 10.99
C LEU A 72 10.50 -27.37 11.35
N ILE A 73 11.68 -27.30 10.72
CA ILE A 73 12.57 -26.15 10.84
C ILE A 73 11.88 -24.89 10.29
N GLN A 74 11.15 -24.96 9.16
CA GLN A 74 10.37 -23.82 8.64
C GLN A 74 9.19 -23.41 9.54
N GLN A 75 8.56 -24.35 10.26
CA GLN A 75 7.47 -24.06 11.20
C GLN A 75 7.99 -23.32 12.45
N GLU A 76 9.04 -23.84 13.11
CA GLU A 76 9.69 -23.17 14.26
C GLU A 76 10.27 -21.80 13.87
N LYS A 77 10.76 -21.66 12.63
CA LYS A 77 11.26 -20.42 12.03
C LYS A 77 10.19 -19.33 11.89
N ILE A 78 8.92 -19.70 11.72
CA ILE A 78 7.80 -18.75 11.70
C ILE A 78 7.38 -18.42 13.13
N ASP A 79 7.36 -19.41 14.02
CA ASP A 79 6.84 -19.30 15.39
C ASP A 79 7.52 -18.21 16.23
N VAL A 80 8.84 -18.04 16.10
CA VAL A 80 9.59 -16.99 16.84
C VAL A 80 9.18 -15.58 16.42
N LEU A 81 8.75 -15.39 15.18
CA LEU A 81 8.30 -14.10 14.66
C LEU A 81 6.78 -13.89 14.77
N ILE A 82 6.00 -14.93 15.15
CA ILE A 82 4.55 -14.83 15.34
C ILE A 82 4.21 -13.85 16.46
N GLU A 83 4.92 -13.88 17.58
CA GLU A 83 4.54 -13.08 18.75
C GLU A 83 4.72 -11.57 18.50
N PRO A 84 5.87 -11.08 17.98
CA PRO A 84 6.00 -9.69 17.56
C PRO A 84 4.98 -9.31 16.46
N LEU A 85 4.66 -10.22 15.54
CA LEU A 85 3.63 -9.98 14.52
C LEU A 85 2.23 -9.82 15.14
N LYS A 86 1.86 -10.64 16.14
CA LYS A 86 0.60 -10.49 16.88
C LYS A 86 0.54 -9.15 17.59
N GLN A 87 1.63 -8.73 18.23
CA GLN A 87 1.72 -7.41 18.86
C GLN A 87 1.55 -6.28 17.85
N ALA A 88 2.21 -6.35 16.68
CA ALA A 88 2.03 -5.37 15.61
C ALA A 88 0.56 -5.33 15.14
N ASN A 89 -0.04 -6.50 14.91
CA ASN A 89 -1.43 -6.61 14.50
C ASN A 89 -2.40 -6.03 15.55
N ALA A 90 -2.10 -6.17 16.84
CA ALA A 90 -2.88 -5.56 17.90
C ALA A 90 -2.80 -4.03 17.87
N VAL A 91 -1.61 -3.46 17.59
CA VAL A 91 -1.44 -2.01 17.39
C VAL A 91 -2.25 -1.55 16.18
N PHE A 92 -2.15 -2.24 15.04
CA PHE A 92 -2.92 -1.90 13.84
C PHE A 92 -4.44 -2.00 14.05
N ALA A 93 -4.90 -2.97 14.84
CA ALA A 93 -6.33 -3.16 15.12
C ALA A 93 -6.93 -2.04 15.98
N GLN A 94 -6.11 -1.31 16.75
CA GLN A 94 -6.55 -0.17 17.55
C GLN A 94 -6.72 1.11 16.71
N ILE A 95 -6.19 1.13 15.48
CA ILE A 95 -6.19 2.31 14.63
C ILE A 95 -7.47 2.32 13.81
N SER A 96 -8.34 3.28 14.11
CA SER A 96 -9.57 3.50 13.35
C SER A 96 -9.24 3.91 11.92
N ARG A 97 -9.80 3.17 10.96
CA ARG A 97 -9.71 3.52 9.54
C ARG A 97 -10.67 4.67 9.25
N PRO A 98 -10.23 5.80 8.67
CA PRO A 98 -11.15 6.80 8.18
C PRO A 98 -11.92 6.25 6.97
N SER A 99 -13.22 6.52 6.92
CA SER A 99 -14.12 5.99 5.88
C SER A 99 -14.90 7.12 5.21
N PRO A 100 -14.40 7.69 4.09
CA PRO A 100 -15.11 8.76 3.38
C PRO A 100 -16.51 8.35 2.93
N LEU A 101 -16.75 7.05 2.69
CA LEU A 101 -18.06 6.51 2.40
C LEU A 101 -19.01 6.63 3.60
N GLN A 102 -18.60 6.17 4.79
CA GLN A 102 -19.43 6.26 5.98
C GLN A 102 -19.67 7.72 6.39
N ASP A 103 -18.63 8.56 6.30
CA ASP A 103 -18.72 9.99 6.58
C ASP A 103 -19.73 10.68 5.66
N ALA A 104 -19.66 10.41 4.34
CA ALA A 104 -20.61 10.95 3.37
C ALA A 104 -22.04 10.47 3.61
N ARG A 105 -22.23 9.19 3.93
CA ARG A 105 -23.55 8.61 4.24
C ARG A 105 -24.16 9.23 5.49
N GLN A 106 -23.39 9.35 6.57
CA GLN A 106 -23.86 9.97 7.81
C GLN A 106 -24.18 11.46 7.62
N ALA A 107 -23.33 12.18 6.86
CA ALA A 107 -23.59 13.57 6.51
C ALA A 107 -24.89 13.71 5.70
N PHE A 108 -25.12 12.81 4.74
CA PHE A 108 -26.34 12.79 3.94
C PHE A 108 -27.57 12.51 4.80
N GLU A 109 -27.55 11.47 5.64
CA GLU A 109 -28.67 11.10 6.51
C GLU A 109 -29.03 12.20 7.52
N LYS A 110 -28.03 12.97 7.96
CA LYS A 110 -28.22 14.14 8.82
C LYS A 110 -28.83 15.32 8.07
N HIS A 111 -28.36 15.59 6.85
CA HIS A 111 -28.83 16.71 6.03
C HIS A 111 -30.24 16.45 5.46
N PHE A 112 -30.55 15.19 5.16
CA PHE A 112 -31.83 14.74 4.61
C PHE A 112 -32.52 13.74 5.55
N PRO A 113 -33.08 14.18 6.69
CA PRO A 113 -33.61 13.29 7.73
C PRO A 113 -34.81 12.45 7.27
N HIS A 114 -35.51 12.88 6.21
CA HIS A 114 -36.67 12.20 5.64
C HIS A 114 -36.32 11.25 4.48
N ALA A 115 -35.04 11.11 4.13
CA ALA A 115 -34.62 10.15 3.11
C ALA A 115 -34.88 8.71 3.58
N PRO A 116 -35.36 7.81 2.70
CA PRO A 116 -35.57 6.42 3.05
C PRO A 116 -34.25 5.74 3.38
N ARG A 117 -34.26 4.95 4.46
CA ARG A 117 -33.07 4.23 4.95
C ARG A 117 -33.17 2.74 4.60
N PRO A 118 -32.04 2.07 4.32
CA PRO A 118 -30.67 2.61 4.29
C PRO A 118 -30.42 3.51 3.07
N VAL A 119 -29.66 4.59 3.24
CA VAL A 119 -29.25 5.44 2.12
C VAL A 119 -28.11 4.77 1.36
N ASP A 120 -28.27 4.67 0.04
CA ASP A 120 -27.25 4.24 -0.90
C ASP A 120 -26.97 5.35 -1.93
N LEU A 121 -25.82 6.01 -1.78
CA LEU A 121 -25.43 7.16 -2.59
C LEU A 121 -25.06 6.80 -4.03
N ASN A 122 -24.74 5.51 -4.30
CA ASN A 122 -24.44 5.04 -5.66
C ASN A 122 -25.70 4.94 -6.52
N HIS A 123 -26.87 4.80 -5.88
CA HIS A 123 -28.15 4.62 -6.56
C HIS A 123 -28.96 5.92 -6.68
N ILE A 124 -28.49 7.04 -6.14
CA ILE A 124 -29.15 8.34 -6.31
C ILE A 124 -28.49 9.04 -7.49
N HIS A 125 -29.23 9.29 -8.58
CA HIS A 125 -28.71 9.88 -9.81
C HIS A 125 -29.26 11.27 -10.09
N LEU A 126 -28.37 12.14 -10.57
CA LEU A 126 -28.69 13.47 -11.09
C LEU A 126 -28.58 13.44 -12.61
N LYS A 127 -29.53 14.06 -13.31
CA LYS A 127 -29.51 14.12 -14.78
C LYS A 127 -28.88 15.43 -15.27
N VAL A 128 -27.99 15.31 -16.24
CA VAL A 128 -27.36 16.42 -16.97
C VAL A 128 -27.92 16.43 -18.38
N HIS A 129 -28.51 17.54 -18.81
CA HIS A 129 -29.15 17.65 -20.12
C HIS A 129 -28.48 18.72 -20.98
N GLN A 130 -28.41 18.43 -22.28
CA GLN A 130 -28.20 19.43 -23.30
C GLN A 130 -29.54 20.10 -23.56
N LEU A 131 -29.61 21.40 -23.25
CA LEU A 131 -30.81 22.19 -23.48
C LEU A 131 -31.07 22.32 -24.97
N ALA A 132 -32.31 22.06 -25.37
CA ALA A 132 -32.74 22.32 -26.73
C ALA A 132 -32.82 23.84 -26.99
N ASP A 133 -32.34 24.27 -28.16
CA ASP A 133 -32.36 25.69 -28.57
C ASP A 133 -33.79 26.22 -28.86
N THR A 134 -34.77 25.31 -28.96
CA THR A 134 -36.17 25.65 -29.23
C THR A 134 -37.11 24.94 -28.27
N ALA A 135 -38.21 25.61 -27.91
CA ALA A 135 -39.22 25.10 -26.95
C ALA A 135 -39.96 23.82 -27.41
N GLN A 136 -39.76 23.39 -28.66
CA GLN A 136 -40.38 22.19 -29.24
C GLN A 136 -39.42 20.99 -29.33
N ALA A 137 -38.13 21.17 -29.07
CA ALA A 137 -37.14 20.10 -29.12
C ALA A 137 -36.92 19.51 -27.71
N GLU A 138 -36.69 18.19 -27.65
CA GLU A 138 -36.49 17.48 -26.39
C GLU A 138 -35.10 17.73 -25.82
N ASP A 139 -35.02 18.03 -24.52
CA ASP A 139 -33.75 18.14 -23.79
C ASP A 139 -33.03 16.79 -23.81
N LYS A 140 -31.86 16.71 -24.45
CA LYS A 140 -31.13 15.45 -24.61
C LYS A 140 -30.35 15.13 -23.33
N LEU A 141 -30.56 13.93 -22.74
CA LEU A 141 -29.74 13.45 -21.64
C LEU A 141 -28.27 13.27 -22.10
N VAL A 142 -27.35 13.95 -21.42
CA VAL A 142 -25.90 13.89 -21.71
C VAL A 142 -25.19 12.99 -20.71
N ALA A 143 -25.57 13.05 -19.43
CA ALA A 143 -25.00 12.21 -18.38
C ALA A 143 -26.02 12.01 -17.24
N SER A 144 -25.82 10.95 -16.45
CA SER A 144 -26.64 10.64 -15.27
C SER A 144 -25.76 10.25 -14.08
N PRO A 145 -24.85 11.13 -13.62
CA PRO A 145 -23.93 10.81 -12.52
C PRO A 145 -24.68 10.44 -11.23
N SER A 146 -24.12 9.51 -10.47
CA SER A 146 -24.58 9.24 -9.12
C SER A 146 -24.11 10.32 -8.14
N VAL A 147 -24.81 10.46 -7.01
CA VAL A 147 -24.37 11.32 -5.90
C VAL A 147 -22.99 10.89 -5.39
N ALA A 148 -22.74 9.59 -5.33
CA ALA A 148 -21.42 9.05 -4.97
C ALA A 148 -20.31 9.55 -5.92
N GLU A 149 -20.52 9.52 -7.24
CA GLU A 149 -19.54 10.01 -8.23
C GLU A 149 -19.24 11.50 -8.06
N LEU A 150 -20.28 12.32 -7.84
CA LEU A 150 -20.11 13.76 -7.61
C LEU A 150 -19.36 14.04 -6.29
N ILE A 151 -19.61 13.25 -5.25
CA ILE A 151 -18.88 13.33 -3.98
C ILE A 151 -17.41 12.96 -4.17
N VAL A 152 -17.09 11.88 -4.89
CA VAL A 152 -15.69 11.50 -5.18
C VAL A 152 -14.97 12.62 -5.92
N ALA A 153 -15.62 13.23 -6.91
CA ALA A 153 -15.05 14.36 -7.63
C ALA A 153 -14.74 15.55 -6.71
N HIS A 154 -15.69 15.92 -5.83
CA HIS A 154 -15.50 16.99 -4.84
C HIS A 154 -14.40 16.67 -3.83
N TYR A 155 -14.36 15.44 -3.31
CA TYR A 155 -13.30 14.95 -2.41
C TYR A 155 -11.92 14.92 -3.07
N SER A 156 -11.89 14.81 -4.39
CA SER A 156 -10.66 14.87 -5.18
C SER A 156 -10.27 16.30 -5.59
N GLY A 157 -11.02 17.31 -5.13
CA GLY A 157 -10.77 18.72 -5.44
C GLY A 157 -11.17 19.12 -6.85
N ARG A 158 -11.98 18.32 -7.56
CA ARG A 158 -12.55 18.69 -8.85
C ARG A 158 -13.82 19.51 -8.64
N ASP A 159 -14.02 20.51 -9.49
CA ASP A 159 -15.29 21.22 -9.54
C ASP A 159 -16.38 20.29 -10.10
N ILE A 160 -17.45 20.12 -9.34
CA ILE A 160 -18.57 19.26 -9.70
C ILE A 160 -19.39 19.82 -10.86
N ASP A 161 -19.35 21.15 -11.05
CA ASP A 161 -20.07 21.82 -12.13
C ASP A 161 -19.36 21.62 -13.50
N ASP A 162 -18.04 21.43 -13.48
CA ASP A 162 -17.22 21.24 -14.70
C ASP A 162 -17.07 19.78 -15.14
N LEU A 163 -17.54 18.80 -14.34
CA LEU A 163 -17.40 17.36 -14.60
C LEU A 163 -17.94 16.94 -15.98
N HIS A 164 -19.01 17.58 -16.43
CA HIS A 164 -19.72 17.24 -17.67
C HIS A 164 -19.69 18.37 -18.71
N GLY A 165 -18.74 19.30 -18.58
CA GLY A 165 -18.53 20.40 -19.51
C GLY A 165 -19.56 21.54 -19.33
N ARG A 166 -20.03 22.13 -20.43
CA ARG A 166 -20.93 23.30 -20.41
C ARG A 166 -22.42 22.97 -20.18
N TYR A 167 -22.76 21.70 -19.97
CA TYR A 167 -24.15 21.27 -19.88
C TYR A 167 -24.65 21.38 -18.44
N PRO A 168 -25.73 22.14 -18.18
CA PRO A 168 -26.24 22.31 -16.83
C PRO A 168 -26.91 21.04 -16.31
N PHE A 169 -26.85 20.84 -15.00
CA PHE A 169 -27.72 19.89 -14.31
C PHE A 169 -29.19 20.28 -14.52
N ALA A 170 -30.03 19.31 -14.90
CA ALA A 170 -31.44 19.60 -15.11
C ALA A 170 -32.14 19.92 -13.77
N PRO A 171 -32.94 20.99 -13.71
CA PRO A 171 -33.76 21.27 -12.53
C PRO A 171 -34.86 20.20 -12.43
N GLY A 172 -34.95 19.47 -11.32
CA GLY A 172 -35.99 18.46 -11.16
C GLY A 172 -35.78 17.45 -10.02
N THR A 173 -36.56 16.36 -10.10
CA THR A 173 -36.65 15.24 -9.14
C THR A 173 -35.49 14.27 -9.30
N LEU A 174 -34.99 13.71 -8.19
CA LEU A 174 -33.94 12.69 -8.16
C LEU A 174 -34.44 11.32 -8.69
N TYR A 175 -33.54 10.54 -9.29
CA TYR A 175 -33.85 9.21 -9.83
C TYR A 175 -33.04 8.12 -9.09
N TYR A 176 -33.70 7.02 -8.70
CA TYR A 176 -33.02 5.89 -8.04
C TYR A 176 -32.33 4.92 -9.01
N ASN A 177 -32.49 5.16 -10.32
CA ASN A 177 -31.93 4.37 -11.40
C ASN A 177 -31.49 5.33 -12.52
N PRO A 178 -30.53 4.93 -13.38
CA PRO A 178 -30.02 5.75 -14.49
C PRO A 178 -31.03 5.94 -15.64
N GLY A 179 -32.34 5.91 -15.36
CA GLY A 179 -33.42 5.88 -16.34
C GLY A 179 -33.31 6.97 -17.41
N ASN A 180 -33.56 6.57 -18.66
CA ASN A 180 -33.10 7.25 -19.87
C ASN A 180 -33.88 8.50 -20.32
N SER A 181 -34.89 8.97 -19.57
CA SER A 181 -35.74 10.06 -20.06
C SER A 181 -36.16 11.04 -18.97
N TYR A 182 -36.10 12.34 -19.30
CA TYR A 182 -36.75 13.44 -18.60
C TYR A 182 -37.25 14.41 -19.66
N ARG A 183 -38.54 14.76 -19.60
CA ARG A 183 -39.13 15.84 -20.38
C ARG A 183 -39.42 17.01 -19.44
N ARG A 184 -38.91 18.19 -19.79
CA ARG A 184 -39.16 19.44 -19.08
C ARG A 184 -40.68 19.72 -19.08
N GLY A 185 -41.29 19.76 -17.89
CA GLY A 185 -42.72 20.06 -17.72
C GLY A 185 -43.62 18.83 -17.53
N GLU A 186 -43.12 17.60 -17.63
CA GLU A 186 -43.88 16.40 -17.28
C GLU A 186 -43.56 15.99 -15.83
N ALA A 187 -44.43 16.36 -14.89
CA ALA A 187 -44.42 15.81 -13.52
C ALA A 187 -44.78 14.31 -13.49
N THR A 188 -45.19 13.74 -14.63
CA THR A 188 -45.74 12.40 -14.75
C THR A 188 -45.33 11.76 -16.09
N ALA A 189 -44.04 11.51 -16.28
CA ALA A 189 -43.58 10.62 -17.35
C ALA A 189 -43.12 9.31 -16.71
N ALA A 190 -44.05 8.35 -16.65
CA ALA A 190 -43.75 6.97 -16.31
C ALA A 190 -42.89 6.37 -17.43
N SER A 191 -41.59 6.24 -17.19
CA SER A 191 -40.68 5.40 -17.97
C SER A 191 -39.65 4.83 -17.00
N ASP A 192 -39.90 3.61 -16.53
CA ASP A 192 -39.03 2.67 -15.81
C ASP A 192 -38.22 3.10 -14.58
N GLY A 193 -38.47 4.30 -14.03
CA GLY A 193 -37.97 4.70 -12.71
C GLY A 193 -39.10 5.35 -11.91
N LYS A 194 -39.48 4.77 -10.77
CA LYS A 194 -40.38 5.45 -9.84
C LYS A 194 -39.68 6.73 -9.36
N PRO A 195 -40.26 7.93 -9.53
CA PRO A 195 -39.74 9.14 -8.89
C PRO A 195 -39.76 8.89 -7.39
N LEU A 196 -38.59 8.97 -6.75
CA LEU A 196 -38.51 8.87 -5.32
C LEU A 196 -38.80 10.26 -4.75
N LEU A 197 -39.80 10.29 -3.87
CA LEU A 197 -40.16 11.40 -2.99
C LEU A 197 -41.11 12.42 -3.62
N PRO A 198 -42.44 12.29 -3.38
CA PRO A 198 -43.32 13.44 -3.38
C PRO A 198 -42.81 14.44 -2.34
N GLY A 199 -42.09 15.47 -2.78
CA GLY A 199 -41.83 16.68 -1.97
C GLY A 199 -40.46 16.86 -1.31
N PHE A 200 -39.43 16.03 -1.56
CA PHE A 200 -38.13 16.21 -0.89
C PHE A 200 -36.93 16.06 -1.82
N THR A 201 -36.08 17.10 -1.79
CA THR A 201 -34.74 17.24 -2.39
C THR A 201 -34.70 17.48 -3.89
N SER A 202 -34.51 18.75 -4.27
CA SER A 202 -34.22 19.14 -5.65
C SER A 202 -32.77 18.81 -6.04
N THR A 203 -32.47 18.72 -7.34
CA THR A 203 -31.08 18.69 -7.85
C THR A 203 -30.20 19.77 -7.21
N GLN A 204 -30.75 20.97 -6.97
CA GLN A 204 -30.03 22.09 -6.34
C GLN A 204 -29.66 21.80 -4.87
N ASP A 205 -30.56 21.17 -4.11
CA ASP A 205 -30.31 20.82 -2.72
C ASP A 205 -29.20 19.78 -2.59
N ILE A 206 -29.16 18.79 -3.49
CA ILE A 206 -28.06 17.81 -3.52
C ILE A 206 -26.72 18.48 -3.86
N LEU A 207 -26.69 19.32 -4.90
CA LEU A 207 -25.46 20.02 -5.27
C LEU A 207 -24.99 20.95 -4.13
N HIS A 208 -25.93 21.60 -3.44
CA HIS A 208 -25.62 22.40 -2.25
C HIS A 208 -25.04 21.54 -1.12
N PHE A 209 -25.65 20.39 -0.83
CA PHE A 209 -25.14 19.42 0.14
C PHE A 209 -23.70 18.98 -0.19
N ILE A 210 -23.43 18.60 -1.44
CA ILE A 210 -22.08 18.16 -1.85
C ILE A 210 -21.06 19.27 -1.63
N ARG A 211 -21.40 20.52 -1.98
CA ARG A 211 -20.52 21.69 -1.76
C ARG A 211 -20.27 21.99 -0.28
N GLN A 212 -21.14 21.55 0.64
CA GLN A 212 -20.92 21.66 2.09
C GLN A 212 -20.00 20.57 2.65
N LEU A 213 -19.78 19.48 1.91
CA LEU A 213 -18.83 18.46 2.32
C LEU A 213 -17.38 19.00 2.25
N PRO A 214 -16.44 18.43 3.03
CA PRO A 214 -15.04 18.81 2.95
C PRO A 214 -14.50 18.68 1.52
N SER A 215 -14.00 19.78 0.96
CA SER A 215 -13.33 19.77 -0.35
C SER A 215 -11.92 19.18 -0.21
N ASN A 216 -11.43 18.45 -1.22
CA ASN A 216 -10.08 17.89 -1.24
C ASN A 216 -9.76 16.97 -0.03
N GLN A 217 -10.73 16.13 0.33
CA GLN A 217 -10.60 15.15 1.41
C GLN A 217 -9.43 14.17 1.18
N ALA A 218 -8.94 14.00 -0.05
CA ALA A 218 -7.77 13.16 -0.34
C ALA A 218 -6.53 13.50 0.52
N THR A 219 -6.25 14.79 0.72
CA THR A 219 -5.12 15.24 1.55
C THR A 219 -5.39 15.00 3.03
N ASP A 220 -6.62 15.28 3.48
CA ASP A 220 -6.97 15.16 4.89
C ASP A 220 -7.10 13.70 5.34
N LEU A 221 -7.61 12.81 4.50
CA LEU A 221 -7.68 11.36 4.78
C LEU A 221 -6.30 10.74 4.94
N ALA A 222 -5.35 11.09 4.05
CA ALA A 222 -3.98 10.62 4.15
C ALA A 222 -3.33 11.07 5.47
N ARG A 223 -3.52 12.35 5.84
CA ARG A 223 -3.01 12.91 7.11
C ARG A 223 -3.71 12.30 8.32
N GLN A 224 -5.02 12.12 8.31
CA GLN A 224 -5.77 11.50 9.40
C GLN A 224 -5.29 10.07 9.66
N GLN A 225 -5.03 9.32 8.59
CA GLN A 225 -4.52 7.96 8.69
C GLN A 225 -3.15 7.91 9.37
N THR A 226 -2.22 8.81 9.04
CA THR A 226 -0.90 8.86 9.70
C THR A 226 -0.95 9.48 11.09
N GLN A 227 -1.83 10.46 11.31
CA GLN A 227 -2.01 11.12 12.59
C GLN A 227 -2.38 10.13 13.71
N ALA A 228 -3.18 9.11 13.38
CA ALA A 228 -3.54 8.06 14.34
C ALA A 228 -2.33 7.27 14.87
N PHE A 229 -1.23 7.19 14.12
CA PHE A 229 0.00 6.51 14.57
C PHE A 229 0.90 7.38 15.46
N ILE A 230 0.75 8.70 15.40
CA ILE A 230 1.57 9.65 16.16
C ILE A 230 0.82 10.34 17.30
N THR A 231 -0.48 10.08 17.42
CA THR A 231 -1.26 10.57 18.55
C THR A 231 -0.99 9.69 19.76
N PRO A 232 -0.53 10.25 20.91
CA PRO A 232 -0.25 9.47 22.10
C PRO A 232 -1.52 8.82 22.68
N ASP A 233 -1.35 7.62 23.23
CA ASP A 233 -2.38 6.95 24.02
C ASP A 233 -2.50 7.57 25.43
N LYS A 234 -3.36 7.00 26.27
CA LYS A 234 -3.54 7.42 27.67
C LYS A 234 -2.26 7.32 28.51
N ASN A 235 -1.28 6.53 28.08
CA ASN A 235 0.00 6.35 28.74
C ASN A 235 1.09 7.27 28.17
N GLY A 236 0.74 8.18 27.25
CA GLY A 236 1.69 9.07 26.59
C GLY A 236 2.56 8.40 25.54
N ARG A 237 2.30 7.13 25.20
CA ARG A 237 3.02 6.39 24.15
C ARG A 237 2.24 6.43 22.86
N THR A 238 2.95 6.66 21.77
CA THR A 238 2.34 6.65 20.44
C THR A 238 2.41 5.25 19.82
N PRO A 239 1.45 4.86 18.95
CA PRO A 239 1.56 3.63 18.18
C PRO A 239 2.86 3.50 17.37
N HIS A 240 3.40 4.62 16.85
CA HIS A 240 4.67 4.60 16.11
C HIS A 240 5.86 4.17 16.99
N GLU A 241 5.91 4.59 18.26
CA GLU A 241 6.97 4.18 19.19
C GLU A 241 6.85 2.69 19.53
N VAL A 242 5.63 2.21 19.75
CA VAL A 242 5.37 0.78 20.02
C VAL A 242 5.78 -0.07 18.82
N LEU A 243 5.42 0.35 17.61
CA LEU A 243 5.84 -0.31 16.36
C LEU A 243 7.37 -0.26 16.19
N GLY A 244 8.04 0.81 16.62
CA GLY A 244 9.50 0.89 16.66
C GLY A 244 10.14 -0.17 17.57
N ASP A 245 9.57 -0.37 18.77
CA ASP A 245 10.03 -1.41 19.70
C ASP A 245 9.79 -2.82 19.14
N ILE A 246 8.63 -3.04 18.51
CA ILE A 246 8.32 -4.32 17.86
C ILE A 246 9.30 -4.59 16.72
N ARG A 247 9.63 -3.58 15.91
CA ARG A 247 10.63 -3.71 14.84
C ARG A 247 12.00 -4.07 15.38
N LYS A 248 12.43 -3.43 16.47
CA LYS A 248 13.67 -3.79 17.18
C LYS A 248 13.66 -5.27 17.58
N GLN A 249 12.56 -5.76 18.15
CA GLN A 249 12.42 -7.17 18.53
C GLN A 249 12.48 -8.10 17.32
N GLN A 250 11.74 -7.81 16.24
CA GLN A 250 11.73 -8.61 15.01
C GLN A 250 13.14 -8.74 14.41
N ILE A 251 13.85 -7.63 14.27
CA ILE A 251 15.22 -7.62 13.73
C ILE A 251 16.19 -8.39 14.62
N THR A 252 16.06 -8.27 15.94
CA THR A 252 16.93 -8.98 16.88
C THR A 252 16.68 -10.50 16.84
N LEU A 253 15.42 -10.91 16.74
CA LEU A 253 15.03 -12.32 16.63
C LEU A 253 15.45 -12.90 15.28
N GLU A 254 15.23 -12.17 14.20
CA GLU A 254 15.65 -12.56 12.86
C GLU A 254 17.18 -12.72 12.78
N ALA A 255 17.96 -11.78 13.32
CA ALA A 255 19.42 -11.89 13.34
C ALA A 255 19.91 -13.14 14.11
N ARG A 256 19.25 -13.48 15.24
CA ARG A 256 19.56 -14.71 15.99
C ARG A 256 19.24 -15.95 15.18
N GLN A 257 18.11 -15.97 14.49
CA GLN A 257 17.66 -17.07 13.67
C GLN A 257 18.56 -17.26 12.45
N GLN A 258 18.89 -16.19 11.72
CA GLN A 258 19.79 -16.25 10.58
C GLN A 258 21.22 -16.68 10.96
N ASP A 259 21.70 -16.33 12.16
CA ASP A 259 22.98 -16.83 12.70
C ASP A 259 22.94 -18.33 13.03
N ASN A 260 21.86 -18.80 13.66
CA ASN A 260 21.65 -20.23 13.89
C ASN A 260 21.59 -21.02 12.56
N ASP A 261 21.05 -20.40 11.51
CA ASP A 261 20.98 -20.95 10.15
C ASP A 261 22.29 -20.77 9.34
N SER A 262 23.32 -20.14 9.90
CA SER A 262 24.57 -19.79 9.21
C SER A 262 24.38 -18.91 7.95
N ILE A 263 23.29 -18.15 7.89
CA ILE A 263 23.00 -17.15 6.85
C ILE A 263 23.66 -15.82 7.22
N LEU A 264 23.55 -15.43 8.49
CA LEU A 264 24.14 -14.21 9.03
C LEU A 264 25.36 -14.58 9.88
N GLY A 265 26.47 -13.86 9.74
CA GLY A 265 27.66 -14.07 10.53
C GLY A 265 27.51 -13.64 11.99
N LYS A 266 28.33 -14.21 12.87
CA LYS A 266 28.37 -13.85 14.30
C LYS A 266 28.64 -12.36 14.53
N ALA A 267 29.52 -11.76 13.73
CA ALA A 267 29.83 -10.34 13.80
C ALA A 267 28.61 -9.47 13.45
N SER A 268 27.85 -9.84 12.42
CA SER A 268 26.61 -9.16 12.03
C SER A 268 25.53 -9.27 13.09
N LYS A 269 25.35 -10.45 13.71
CA LYS A 269 24.46 -10.61 14.85
C LYS A 269 24.87 -9.73 16.03
N ALA A 270 26.17 -9.64 16.31
CA ALA A 270 26.70 -8.78 17.37
C ALA A 270 26.45 -7.29 17.06
N LEU A 271 26.64 -6.86 15.81
CA LEU A 271 26.33 -5.51 15.34
C LEU A 271 24.84 -5.18 15.53
N VAL A 272 23.94 -6.08 15.10
CA VAL A 272 22.50 -5.92 15.31
C VAL A 272 22.16 -5.80 16.80
N ALA A 273 22.76 -6.63 17.66
CA ALA A 273 22.55 -6.57 19.09
C ALA A 273 23.07 -5.27 19.72
N ALA A 274 24.23 -4.78 19.28
CA ALA A 274 24.79 -3.52 19.74
C ALA A 274 23.85 -2.34 19.44
N ILE A 275 23.34 -2.26 18.22
CA ILE A 275 22.38 -1.22 17.81
C ILE A 275 21.03 -1.38 18.51
N ALA A 276 20.57 -2.61 18.73
CA ALA A 276 19.35 -2.86 19.49
C ALA A 276 19.48 -2.36 20.94
N ASN A 277 20.64 -2.56 21.58
CA ASN A 277 20.89 -2.12 22.96
C ASN A 277 21.17 -0.61 23.07
N HIS A 278 21.65 0.02 22.00
CA HIS A 278 21.97 1.44 21.93
C HIS A 278 21.25 2.07 20.72
N PRO A 279 19.94 2.35 20.82
CA PRO A 279 19.08 2.60 19.67
C PRO A 279 19.16 4.03 19.12
N SER A 280 20.14 4.83 19.50
CA SER A 280 20.36 6.19 18.99
C SER A 280 21.85 6.45 18.78
N ALA A 281 22.19 7.43 17.93
CA ALA A 281 23.59 7.81 17.74
C ALA A 281 24.24 8.32 19.04
N ALA A 282 23.46 9.02 19.87
CA ALA A 282 23.92 9.48 21.18
C ALA A 282 24.21 8.30 22.14
N ASP A 283 23.37 7.26 22.14
CA ASP A 283 23.61 6.07 22.96
C ASP A 283 24.81 5.26 22.46
N LEU A 284 24.99 5.17 21.14
CA LEU A 284 26.16 4.53 20.52
C LEU A 284 27.45 5.30 20.83
N ALA A 285 27.41 6.63 20.81
CA ALA A 285 28.56 7.46 21.18
C ALA A 285 28.95 7.29 22.65
N ARG A 286 27.97 7.10 23.54
CA ARG A 286 28.21 6.82 24.96
C ARG A 286 28.78 5.42 25.19
N ALA A 287 28.27 4.42 24.48
CA ALA A 287 28.66 3.02 24.65
C ALA A 287 29.99 2.67 23.94
N TYR A 288 30.28 3.31 22.82
CA TYR A 288 31.47 3.10 22.00
C TYR A 288 32.18 4.44 21.77
N PRO A 289 33.04 4.88 22.71
CA PRO A 289 33.68 6.19 22.65
C PRO A 289 34.61 6.36 21.44
N ASP A 290 35.27 5.30 20.99
CA ASP A 290 36.15 5.32 19.81
C ASP A 290 35.34 5.45 18.51
N GLU A 291 35.46 6.60 17.83
CA GLU A 291 34.73 6.88 16.59
C GLU A 291 35.13 5.97 15.42
N HIS A 292 36.34 5.42 15.44
CA HIS A 292 36.87 4.57 14.37
C HIS A 292 36.32 3.15 14.41
N SER A 293 35.79 2.71 15.55
CA SER A 293 35.17 1.39 15.72
C SER A 293 33.70 1.46 16.16
N ARG A 294 33.15 2.66 16.35
CA ARG A 294 31.76 2.88 16.77
C ARG A 294 30.78 2.36 15.72
N PRO A 295 29.82 1.49 16.07
CA PRO A 295 28.73 1.11 15.18
C PRO A 295 27.92 2.32 14.72
N ARG A 296 27.48 2.32 13.47
CA ARG A 296 26.73 3.42 12.85
C ARG A 296 25.48 2.91 12.18
N VAL A 297 24.47 3.77 12.07
CA VAL A 297 23.25 3.47 11.30
C VAL A 297 22.93 4.61 10.35
N HIS A 298 22.60 4.23 9.12
CA HIS A 298 22.37 5.14 8.01
C HIS A 298 21.05 4.84 7.32
N GLY A 299 20.36 5.89 6.86
CA GLY A 299 19.36 5.73 5.81
C GLY A 299 20.02 5.33 4.50
N LEU A 300 19.24 4.75 3.58
CA LEU A 300 19.73 4.36 2.26
C LEU A 300 19.17 5.29 1.20
N SER A 301 20.02 5.91 0.38
CA SER A 301 19.57 6.63 -0.83
C SER A 301 20.05 5.96 -2.11
N VAL A 302 19.20 6.04 -3.13
CA VAL A 302 19.45 5.55 -4.48
C VAL A 302 19.41 6.69 -5.48
N ARG A 303 20.05 6.49 -6.63
CA ARG A 303 19.95 7.38 -7.79
C ARG A 303 19.26 6.63 -8.91
N ALA A 304 18.23 7.24 -9.47
CA ALA A 304 17.55 6.68 -10.63
C ALA A 304 18.21 7.18 -11.92
N SER A 305 18.31 6.32 -12.93
CA SER A 305 18.80 6.66 -14.25
C SER A 305 17.96 5.99 -15.35
N SER A 306 17.71 6.72 -16.44
CA SER A 306 17.02 6.21 -17.63
C SER A 306 17.72 6.73 -18.89
N GLY A 307 18.31 5.83 -19.66
CA GLY A 307 19.19 6.18 -20.77
C GLY A 307 20.34 7.08 -20.31
N ASN A 308 20.41 8.29 -20.88
CA ASN A 308 21.41 9.30 -20.52
C ASN A 308 20.93 10.27 -19.43
N HIS A 309 19.69 10.14 -18.96
CA HIS A 309 19.13 11.03 -17.94
C HIS A 309 19.35 10.46 -16.55
N VAL A 310 19.84 11.34 -15.65
CA VAL A 310 20.10 11.03 -14.25
C VAL A 310 19.16 11.87 -13.40
N PHE A 311 18.36 11.21 -12.57
CA PHE A 311 17.41 11.86 -11.67
C PHE A 311 18.09 12.27 -10.36
N PRO A 312 17.53 13.26 -9.63
CA PRO A 312 17.99 13.58 -8.29
C PRO A 312 18.01 12.36 -7.36
N PRO A 313 18.90 12.31 -6.36
CA PRO A 313 18.91 11.25 -5.36
C PRO A 313 17.57 11.09 -4.65
N LEU A 314 17.22 9.85 -4.33
CA LEU A 314 15.99 9.45 -3.67
C LEU A 314 16.30 8.62 -2.43
N THR A 315 15.93 9.11 -1.25
CA THR A 315 16.03 8.34 0.00
C THR A 315 14.94 7.28 0.03
N LEU A 316 15.30 6.04 0.37
CA LEU A 316 14.37 4.94 0.57
C LEU A 316 13.72 5.04 1.97
N PRO A 317 12.41 5.27 2.07
CA PRO A 317 11.69 5.33 3.35
C PRO A 317 11.58 3.95 4.01
N GLY A 318 12.20 3.78 5.18
CA GLY A 318 12.14 2.57 5.98
C GLY A 318 13.42 1.75 6.01
N PRO A 319 14.02 1.36 4.86
CA PRO A 319 15.31 0.70 4.81
C PRO A 319 16.42 1.49 5.49
N PHE A 320 17.32 0.77 6.15
CA PHE A 320 18.50 1.37 6.76
C PHE A 320 19.67 0.36 6.78
N VAL A 321 20.88 0.90 6.86
CA VAL A 321 22.13 0.14 6.87
C VAL A 321 22.79 0.31 8.22
N MET A 322 23.09 -0.79 8.88
CA MET A 322 23.97 -0.85 10.03
C MET A 322 25.40 -1.05 9.54
N GLU A 323 26.35 -0.30 10.08
CA GLU A 323 27.76 -0.39 9.74
C GLU A 323 28.58 -0.61 11.00
N GLN A 324 29.48 -1.61 10.94
CA GLN A 324 30.60 -1.73 11.85
C GLN A 324 31.84 -1.31 11.07
N PRO A 325 32.41 -0.12 11.35
CA PRO A 325 33.64 0.30 10.72
C PRO A 325 34.77 -0.70 11.01
N GLY A 326 35.57 -0.98 10.00
CA GLY A 326 36.74 -1.84 10.12
C GLY A 326 37.87 -1.16 10.91
N SER A 327 38.59 -1.92 11.73
CA SER A 327 39.81 -1.46 12.40
C SER A 327 41.04 -2.03 11.72
N GLY A 328 41.96 -1.17 11.25
CA GLY A 328 43.21 -1.60 10.62
C GLY A 328 42.98 -2.31 9.27
N ASP A 329 43.48 -3.54 9.13
CA ASP A 329 43.37 -4.36 7.91
C ASP A 329 42.01 -5.08 7.76
N GLU A 330 41.16 -5.04 8.78
CA GLU A 330 39.81 -5.63 8.71
C GLU A 330 38.85 -4.74 7.89
N GLY A 331 38.13 -5.35 6.94
CA GLY A 331 37.11 -4.69 6.15
C GLY A 331 35.92 -4.24 7.01
N SER A 332 35.22 -3.19 6.55
CA SER A 332 33.98 -2.74 7.22
C SER A 332 32.83 -3.71 6.94
N LEU A 333 32.03 -4.00 7.96
CA LEU A 333 30.88 -4.90 7.89
C LEU A 333 29.59 -4.09 7.77
N PHE A 334 28.71 -4.49 6.87
CA PHE A 334 27.42 -3.84 6.65
C PHE A 334 26.27 -4.83 6.79
N VAL A 335 25.20 -4.43 7.46
CA VAL A 335 23.93 -5.17 7.52
C VAL A 335 22.81 -4.26 7.02
N LEU A 336 22.23 -4.61 5.87
CA LEU A 336 21.06 -3.93 5.31
C LEU A 336 19.79 -4.53 5.94
N CYS A 337 18.97 -3.68 6.53
CA CYS A 337 17.63 -4.02 6.97
C CYS A 337 16.60 -3.53 5.95
N LEU A 338 15.81 -4.46 5.41
CA LEU A 338 14.68 -4.17 4.53
C LEU A 338 13.38 -4.57 5.26
N PRO A 339 12.56 -3.60 5.72
CA PRO A 339 11.32 -3.91 6.42
C PRO A 339 10.41 -4.87 5.63
N GLY A 340 10.02 -5.98 6.26
CA GLY A 340 9.21 -7.07 5.67
C GLY A 340 9.98 -8.04 4.78
N TRP A 341 11.26 -7.78 4.49
CA TRP A 341 12.09 -8.60 3.58
C TRP A 341 13.33 -9.17 4.26
N GLY A 342 13.71 -8.61 5.40
CA GLY A 342 14.68 -9.19 6.32
C GLY A 342 16.03 -8.50 6.31
N LEU A 343 17.02 -9.23 6.83
CA LEU A 343 18.40 -8.78 6.98
C LEU A 343 19.31 -9.37 5.90
N LYS A 344 20.29 -8.57 5.44
CA LYS A 344 21.33 -9.01 4.52
C LYS A 344 22.70 -8.44 4.90
N GLU A 345 23.68 -9.31 5.02
CA GLU A 345 25.07 -8.97 5.33
C GLU A 345 25.92 -8.71 4.08
N PHE A 346 26.90 -7.82 4.21
CA PHE A 346 27.92 -7.52 3.21
C PHE A 346 29.27 -7.28 3.90
N GLY A 347 30.34 -7.84 3.33
CA GLY A 347 31.70 -7.67 3.84
C GLY A 347 32.41 -6.41 3.32
N SER A 348 31.75 -5.64 2.44
CA SER A 348 32.29 -4.38 1.93
C SER A 348 31.18 -3.45 1.43
N ARG A 349 31.52 -2.16 1.31
CA ARG A 349 30.62 -1.16 0.73
C ARG A 349 30.35 -1.45 -0.75
N GLN A 350 31.33 -1.96 -1.48
CA GLN A 350 31.19 -2.31 -2.90
C GLN A 350 30.17 -3.43 -3.10
N GLU A 351 30.17 -4.46 -2.24
CA GLU A 351 29.17 -5.53 -2.27
C GLU A 351 27.76 -5.02 -1.99
N LEU A 352 27.61 -4.13 -1.00
CA LEU A 352 26.34 -3.45 -0.73
C LEU A 352 25.86 -2.66 -1.96
N MET A 353 26.73 -1.85 -2.55
CA MET A 353 26.43 -1.05 -3.74
C MET A 353 25.99 -1.92 -4.93
N ALA A 354 26.72 -3.01 -5.19
CA ALA A 354 26.38 -3.97 -6.24
C ALA A 354 25.03 -4.63 -5.98
N SER A 355 24.74 -5.01 -4.74
CA SER A 355 23.44 -5.60 -4.39
C SER A 355 22.28 -4.62 -4.49
N VAL A 356 22.50 -3.33 -4.21
CA VAL A 356 21.49 -2.28 -4.41
C VAL A 356 21.20 -2.10 -5.90
N ALA A 357 22.25 -2.01 -6.73
CA ALA A 357 22.12 -1.88 -8.18
C ALA A 357 21.42 -3.10 -8.83
N ALA A 358 21.66 -4.30 -8.30
CA ALA A 358 21.07 -5.54 -8.80
C ALA A 358 19.65 -5.81 -8.28
N SER A 359 19.05 -4.94 -7.46
CA SER A 359 17.74 -5.18 -6.85
C SER A 359 16.66 -4.23 -7.40
N PRO A 360 15.95 -4.63 -8.48
CA PRO A 360 14.80 -3.88 -9.00
C PRO A 360 13.72 -3.66 -7.95
N ALA A 361 13.69 -4.52 -6.94
CA ALA A 361 12.65 -4.58 -5.96
C ALA A 361 12.76 -3.41 -4.93
N LEU A 362 13.94 -2.77 -4.80
CA LEU A 362 14.11 -1.60 -3.92
C LEU A 362 13.25 -0.40 -4.30
N SER A 363 12.81 -0.30 -5.57
CA SER A 363 11.88 0.74 -6.01
C SER A 363 10.55 0.72 -5.24
N LYS A 364 10.14 -0.44 -4.71
CA LYS A 364 8.91 -0.59 -3.89
C LYS A 364 8.94 0.21 -2.59
N PHE A 365 10.14 0.58 -2.12
CA PHE A 365 10.26 1.47 -0.96
C PHE A 365 10.02 2.93 -1.34
N LEU A 366 10.22 3.35 -2.59
CA LEU A 366 9.92 4.72 -3.02
C LEU A 366 8.41 5.02 -2.96
N PRO A 367 8.00 6.26 -2.68
CA PRO A 367 6.60 6.66 -2.82
C PRO A 367 6.08 6.42 -4.25
N GLU A 368 4.82 6.01 -4.39
CA GLU A 368 4.20 5.69 -5.69
C GLU A 368 4.17 6.88 -6.63
N GLU A 369 3.98 8.08 -6.11
CA GLU A 369 4.07 9.34 -6.87
C GLU A 369 5.44 9.49 -7.55
N VAL A 370 6.52 9.08 -6.86
CA VAL A 370 7.88 9.12 -7.40
C VAL A 370 8.05 8.03 -8.45
N GLN A 371 7.61 6.80 -8.16
CA GLN A 371 7.70 5.68 -9.09
C GLN A 371 6.96 5.98 -10.41
N ALA A 372 5.77 6.57 -10.34
CA ALA A 372 4.97 6.91 -11.51
C ALA A 372 5.57 8.01 -12.40
N ARG A 373 6.52 8.79 -11.88
CA ARG A 373 7.27 9.80 -12.65
C ARG A 373 8.51 9.23 -13.33
N LEU A 374 8.96 8.05 -12.92
CA LEU A 374 10.13 7.40 -13.49
C LEU A 374 9.73 6.66 -14.78
N PRO A 375 10.49 6.80 -15.88
CA PRO A 375 10.24 6.05 -17.09
C PRO A 375 10.37 4.54 -16.89
N ASP A 376 9.68 3.75 -17.73
CA ASP A 376 9.87 2.31 -17.78
C ASP A 376 11.34 1.96 -18.06
N GLY A 377 11.85 0.91 -17.39
CA GLY A 377 13.25 0.49 -17.51
C GLY A 377 14.26 1.33 -16.72
N THR A 378 13.79 2.24 -15.86
CA THR A 378 14.66 3.01 -14.94
C THR A 378 15.49 2.07 -14.05
N ARG A 379 16.81 2.30 -14.04
CA ARG A 379 17.74 1.60 -13.15
C ARG A 379 17.92 2.40 -11.87
N HIS A 380 18.07 1.69 -10.76
CA HIS A 380 18.34 2.29 -9.45
C HIS A 380 19.73 1.86 -9.02
N GLU A 381 20.58 2.82 -8.72
CA GLU A 381 21.94 2.59 -8.26
C GLU A 381 22.11 3.16 -6.85
N PHE A 382 23.07 2.64 -6.10
CA PHE A 382 23.41 3.20 -4.80
C PHE A 382 23.86 4.67 -4.96
N ASN A 383 23.34 5.56 -4.11
CA ASN A 383 23.79 6.95 -4.06
C ASN A 383 24.63 7.22 -2.80
N ALA A 384 24.01 7.13 -1.62
CA ALA A 384 24.68 7.44 -0.37
C ALA A 384 24.08 6.70 0.83
N LEU A 385 24.87 6.66 1.90
CA LEU A 385 24.42 6.33 3.24
C LEU A 385 24.05 7.66 3.92
N GLU A 386 22.77 7.88 4.14
CA GLU A 386 22.24 9.12 4.70
C GLU A 386 22.36 9.12 6.23
N PRO A 387 22.73 10.23 6.87
CA PRO A 387 22.77 10.30 8.32
C PRO A 387 21.36 10.21 8.92
N ILE A 388 21.23 9.50 10.04
CA ILE A 388 20.03 9.52 10.88
C ILE A 388 20.19 10.61 11.94
N PRO A 389 19.16 11.43 12.23
CA PRO A 389 19.22 12.44 13.28
C PRO A 389 19.65 11.84 14.63
N SER A 390 20.59 12.49 15.32
CA SER A 390 21.32 11.90 16.45
C SER A 390 20.46 11.60 17.69
N ASP A 391 19.37 12.35 17.85
CA ASP A 391 18.40 12.28 18.93
C ASP A 391 17.25 11.30 18.65
N THR A 392 17.15 10.78 17.43
CA THR A 392 16.09 9.86 17.05
C THR A 392 16.43 8.41 17.36
N ARG A 393 15.43 7.66 17.84
CA ARG A 393 15.53 6.21 17.97
C ARG A 393 15.47 5.56 16.59
N ILE A 394 16.51 4.83 16.22
CA ILE A 394 16.75 4.26 14.89
C ILE A 394 15.53 3.47 14.35
N PHE A 395 14.98 2.56 15.17
CA PHE A 395 13.87 1.71 14.74
C PHE A 395 12.56 2.49 14.60
N ALA A 396 12.30 3.46 15.48
CA ALA A 396 11.16 4.36 15.36
C ALA A 396 11.31 5.31 14.16
N HIS A 397 12.53 5.73 13.83
CA HIS A 397 12.82 6.52 12.64
C HIS A 397 12.49 5.74 11.35
N SER A 398 12.88 4.47 11.27
CA SER A 398 12.48 3.57 10.16
C SER A 398 10.95 3.46 10.03
N VAL A 399 10.23 3.31 11.15
CA VAL A 399 8.76 3.29 11.16
C VAL A 399 8.18 4.62 10.69
N ARG A 400 8.72 5.74 11.17
CA ARG A 400 8.29 7.09 10.80
C ARG A 400 8.41 7.34 9.30
N GLN A 401 9.54 6.97 8.70
CA GLN A 401 9.72 7.09 7.25
C GLN A 401 8.68 6.29 6.45
N GLN A 402 8.29 5.11 6.93
CA GLN A 402 7.24 4.33 6.28
C GLN A 402 5.83 4.91 6.48
N LEU A 403 5.58 5.59 7.59
CA LEU A 403 4.35 6.38 7.76
C LEU A 403 4.33 7.56 6.79
N ASP A 404 5.46 8.26 6.62
CA ASP A 404 5.56 9.35 5.64
C ASP A 404 5.33 8.85 4.21
N LYS A 405 5.80 7.62 3.89
CA LYS A 405 5.48 6.94 2.62
C LYS A 405 3.99 6.62 2.51
N LEU A 406 3.39 6.04 3.55
CA LEU A 406 1.96 5.71 3.62
C LEU A 406 1.08 6.93 3.32
N GLU A 407 1.40 8.09 3.92
CA GLU A 407 0.67 9.34 3.66
C GLU A 407 0.72 9.72 2.18
N ARG A 408 1.93 9.73 1.60
CA ARG A 408 2.15 10.12 0.20
C ARG A 408 1.46 9.17 -0.77
N ASP A 409 1.56 7.86 -0.53
CA ASP A 409 0.95 6.84 -1.37
C ASP A 409 -0.59 6.92 -1.29
N THR A 410 -1.14 7.09 -0.09
CA THR A 410 -2.59 7.22 0.09
C THR A 410 -3.10 8.46 -0.64
N ARG A 411 -2.45 9.61 -0.45
CA ARG A 411 -2.81 10.85 -1.15
C ARG A 411 -2.74 10.66 -2.66
N TYR A 412 -1.63 10.12 -3.18
CA TYR A 412 -1.45 9.90 -4.61
C TYR A 412 -2.52 8.97 -5.19
N ARG A 413 -2.82 7.85 -4.53
CA ARG A 413 -3.85 6.91 -4.99
C ARG A 413 -5.25 7.54 -5.01
N LEU A 414 -5.60 8.32 -3.99
CA LEU A 414 -6.89 9.04 -3.93
C LEU A 414 -6.99 10.11 -5.04
N GLU A 415 -5.92 10.87 -5.28
CA GLU A 415 -5.88 11.84 -6.38
C GLU A 415 -6.04 11.18 -7.77
N GLN A 416 -5.37 10.03 -8.00
CA GLN A 416 -5.53 9.28 -9.26
C GLN A 416 -6.92 8.66 -9.39
N ALA A 417 -7.49 8.19 -8.29
CA ALA A 417 -8.86 7.69 -8.26
C ALA A 417 -9.88 8.77 -8.64
N GLY A 418 -9.69 9.99 -8.13
CA GLY A 418 -10.47 11.16 -8.51
C GLY A 418 -10.40 11.53 -9.99
N LYS A 419 -9.20 11.41 -10.60
CA LYS A 419 -9.01 11.65 -12.04
C LYS A 419 -9.68 10.59 -12.91
N ARG A 420 -9.70 9.34 -12.46
CA ARG A 420 -10.34 8.21 -13.16
C ARG A 420 -11.86 8.19 -13.02
N GLY A 421 -12.42 8.89 -12.03
CA GLY A 421 -13.86 8.89 -11.76
C GLY A 421 -14.35 7.57 -11.18
N VAL A 422 -13.67 7.08 -10.13
CA VAL A 422 -14.03 5.82 -9.46
C VAL A 422 -15.28 5.94 -8.59
N SER A 423 -15.85 4.81 -8.18
CA SER A 423 -16.94 4.79 -7.19
C SER A 423 -16.46 5.22 -5.79
N LEU A 424 -17.39 5.67 -4.96
CA LEU A 424 -17.09 6.04 -3.57
C LEU A 424 -16.61 4.83 -2.74
N ASP A 425 -17.04 3.62 -3.09
CA ASP A 425 -16.55 2.38 -2.47
C ASP A 425 -15.08 2.09 -2.82
N GLU A 426 -14.66 2.30 -4.07
CA GLU A 426 -13.25 2.17 -4.46
C GLU A 426 -12.41 3.26 -3.78
N PHE A 427 -12.91 4.50 -3.75
CA PHE A 427 -12.26 5.63 -3.09
C PHE A 427 -12.04 5.36 -1.59
N ASP A 428 -13.07 4.84 -0.91
CA ASP A 428 -12.96 4.36 0.47
C ASP A 428 -11.92 3.24 0.60
N GLY A 429 -12.02 2.21 -0.26
CA GLY A 429 -11.14 1.04 -0.29
C GLY A 429 -9.65 1.36 -0.36
N ILE A 430 -9.26 2.41 -1.09
CA ILE A 430 -7.88 2.88 -1.23
C ILE A 430 -7.23 3.20 0.13
N VAL A 431 -7.98 3.83 1.03
CA VAL A 431 -7.49 4.14 2.39
C VAL A 431 -7.15 2.86 3.14
N GLY A 432 -7.96 1.81 2.99
CA GLY A 432 -7.73 0.51 3.62
C GLY A 432 -6.55 -0.26 3.01
N HIS A 433 -6.40 -0.22 1.68
CA HIS A 433 -5.30 -0.88 0.98
C HIS A 433 -3.95 -0.28 1.34
N SER A 434 -3.86 1.05 1.47
CA SER A 434 -2.60 1.72 1.78
C SER A 434 -2.09 1.35 3.18
N ALA A 435 -2.95 1.31 4.19
CA ALA A 435 -2.59 0.82 5.53
C ALA A 435 -2.14 -0.66 5.52
N ARG A 436 -2.73 -1.49 4.65
CA ARG A 436 -2.35 -2.90 4.50
C ARG A 436 -0.90 -3.05 4.00
N ASP A 437 -0.47 -2.20 3.09
CA ASP A 437 0.91 -2.21 2.58
C ASP A 437 1.93 -1.86 3.68
N PHE A 438 1.61 -0.88 4.52
CA PHE A 438 2.43 -0.57 5.68
C PHE A 438 2.47 -1.72 6.70
N ARG A 439 1.31 -2.34 6.98
CA ARG A 439 1.22 -3.51 7.86
C ARG A 439 2.08 -4.68 7.38
N ARG A 440 2.15 -4.91 6.06
CA ARG A 440 3.00 -5.95 5.45
C ARG A 440 4.49 -5.78 5.76
N SER A 441 4.96 -4.59 6.12
CA SER A 441 6.36 -4.38 6.53
C SER A 441 6.72 -5.01 7.88
N PHE A 442 5.72 -5.49 8.64
CA PHE A 442 5.89 -6.23 9.89
C PHE A 442 5.61 -7.73 9.72
N GLU A 443 5.18 -8.17 8.53
CA GLU A 443 5.05 -9.60 8.24
C GLU A 443 6.45 -10.23 8.18
N PRO A 444 6.61 -11.48 8.65
CA PRO A 444 7.86 -12.22 8.49
C PRO A 444 8.28 -12.23 7.01
N PRO A 445 9.59 -12.16 6.71
CA PRO A 445 10.07 -12.28 5.35
C PRO A 445 9.52 -13.54 4.71
N ARG A 446 8.84 -13.40 3.57
CA ARG A 446 8.56 -14.55 2.71
C ARG A 446 9.90 -14.96 2.13
N PHE A 447 10.61 -15.88 2.78
CA PHE A 447 11.89 -16.38 2.29
C PHE A 447 11.74 -16.78 0.82
N VAL A 448 12.41 -16.04 -0.06
CA VAL A 448 12.72 -16.50 -1.40
C VAL A 448 13.69 -17.65 -1.20
N SER A 449 13.19 -18.86 -1.39
CA SER A 449 13.97 -20.08 -1.56
C SER A 449 14.90 -19.92 -2.76
N HIS A 450 16.07 -19.35 -2.53
CA HIS A 450 17.22 -19.60 -3.39
C HIS A 450 18.21 -20.39 -2.55
N PRO A 451 18.40 -21.70 -2.82
CA PRO A 451 19.55 -22.38 -2.28
C PRO A 451 20.80 -21.59 -2.71
N PRO A 452 21.82 -21.46 -1.85
CA PRO A 452 23.07 -20.89 -2.28
C PRO A 452 23.55 -21.66 -3.51
N ALA A 453 23.84 -20.94 -4.60
CA ALA A 453 24.49 -21.55 -5.75
C ALA A 453 25.72 -22.32 -5.24
N PRO A 454 25.90 -23.60 -5.64
CA PRO A 454 27.04 -24.37 -5.17
C PRO A 454 28.31 -23.60 -5.52
N ARG A 455 29.12 -23.31 -4.51
CA ARG A 455 30.47 -22.79 -4.69
C ARG A 455 31.17 -23.75 -5.65
N GLN A 456 31.47 -23.29 -6.87
CA GLN A 456 32.32 -24.08 -7.76
C GLN A 456 33.67 -24.27 -7.07
N PRO A 457 34.14 -25.51 -6.86
CA PRO A 457 35.49 -25.73 -6.39
C PRO A 457 36.45 -25.21 -7.45
N GLY A 458 37.40 -24.37 -7.02
CA GLY A 458 38.39 -23.75 -7.89
C GLY A 458 39.15 -24.79 -8.70
N VAL A 459 39.20 -24.57 -10.01
CA VAL A 459 40.09 -25.28 -10.92
C VAL A 459 41.51 -24.75 -10.67
N SER A 460 42.16 -25.29 -9.66
CA SER A 460 43.59 -25.10 -9.40
C SER A 460 44.13 -26.35 -8.71
N ALA A 461 44.13 -27.48 -9.44
CA ALA A 461 44.88 -28.68 -9.09
C ALA A 461 44.94 -29.65 -10.29
N LEU A 462 45.51 -29.23 -11.42
CA LEU A 462 45.93 -30.16 -12.48
C LEU A 462 47.26 -29.68 -13.09
N THR A 463 48.31 -29.72 -12.28
CA THR A 463 49.70 -29.75 -12.76
C THR A 463 50.49 -30.62 -11.81
N ALA A 464 50.59 -31.91 -12.14
CA ALA A 464 51.74 -32.78 -11.87
C ALA A 464 51.39 -34.22 -12.27
N MET A 465 51.69 -34.61 -13.52
CA MET A 465 52.02 -36.01 -13.82
C MET A 465 53.50 -36.06 -14.18
N PRO A 466 54.28 -37.00 -13.61
CA PRO A 466 55.67 -37.20 -13.98
C PRO A 466 55.76 -38.05 -15.26
N LEU A 467 56.57 -37.59 -16.20
CA LEU A 467 57.10 -38.40 -17.30
C LEU A 467 58.05 -39.47 -16.71
N ARG A 468 57.82 -40.74 -17.06
CA ARG A 468 58.87 -41.76 -17.03
C ARG A 468 58.72 -42.74 -18.20
N ALA A 469 59.82 -42.79 -18.96
CA ALA A 469 60.29 -43.76 -19.95
C ALA A 469 59.35 -44.09 -21.12
#